data_AF-A0A0K1Q764-F1
#
_entry.id   AF-A0A0K1Q764-F1
#
_cell.length_a   1.000
_cell.length_b   1.000
_cell.length_c   1.000
_cell.angle_alpha   90.00
_cell.angle_beta   90.00
_cell.angle_gamma   90.00
#
_symmetry.space_group_name_H-M   'P 1'
#
loop_
_entity.id
_entity.type
_entity.pdbx_description
1 polymer ?
#
loop_
_entity_poly.entity_id
_entity_poly.type
_entity_poly.pdbx_seq_one_letter_code
_entity_poly.pdbx_strand_id
1 'polypeptide(L)'
;MAVYERGGAIASARGRAERCLVVGAGVLRGFRVGALKGVLAHEFGHFKNEDTAGGASSLSVRRSMLQMLVSLIQGGAAAWYNTAWFFATKYHQVFLRISQGASRLKEVLDDRWAITAYGSKPFVAGFEHVIRRSIEHDAYVQRTVEEVTSKNYALANLFTYVPETPPDAGECDKAVREALEREADEYDSHPPPKKRIELARALHVEHTSEPGDDRDAWELLDDRDGLEARLTDRVCDAVAENHAVVLRRAAKQHSQRLRAAFLRVFATGRASRHASVTSSRKSSSSTRARSTAM
;
A
#
# COMPACT_ATOMS: atom_id res chain seq x y z
N MET A 1 -1.10 5.70 -2.93
CA MET A 1 -2.25 6.52 -3.39
C MET A 1 -1.68 7.41 -4.47
N ALA A 2 -2.38 8.43 -4.97
CA ALA A 2 -1.73 9.41 -5.85
C ALA A 2 -2.49 10.74 -5.89
N VAL A 3 -1.77 11.86 -5.98
CA VAL A 3 -2.32 13.18 -6.24
C VAL A 3 -1.81 13.65 -7.61
N TYR A 4 -2.69 14.14 -8.47
CA TYR A 4 -2.30 14.71 -9.77
C TYR A 4 -3.23 15.85 -10.19
N GLU A 5 -2.78 16.65 -11.17
CA GLU A 5 -3.60 17.69 -11.81
C GLU A 5 -4.24 17.20 -13.10
N ARG A 6 -5.55 17.45 -13.23
CA ARG A 6 -6.34 17.19 -14.43
C ARG A 6 -6.58 18.52 -15.16
N GLY A 7 -5.96 18.65 -16.32
CA GLY A 7 -6.05 19.82 -17.18
C GLY A 7 -4.81 19.93 -18.07
N GLY A 8 -4.94 20.38 -19.30
CA GLY A 8 -3.78 20.67 -20.15
C GLY A 8 -2.97 21.85 -19.60
N ALA A 9 -1.75 22.08 -20.10
CA ALA A 9 -0.87 23.17 -19.66
C ALA A 9 -1.56 24.55 -19.67
N ILE A 10 -2.45 24.79 -20.65
CA ILE A 10 -3.26 26.02 -20.75
C ILE A 10 -4.29 26.15 -19.62
N ALA A 11 -4.85 25.03 -19.14
CA ALA A 11 -5.79 25.02 -18.02
C ALA A 11 -5.08 25.26 -16.68
N SER A 12 -3.90 24.65 -16.43
CA SER A 12 -3.08 24.96 -15.24
C SER A 12 -2.63 26.42 -15.24
N ALA A 13 -2.16 26.95 -16.37
CA ALA A 13 -1.74 28.35 -16.47
C ALA A 13 -2.88 29.36 -16.22
N ARG A 14 -4.13 28.96 -16.47
CA ARG A 14 -5.33 29.78 -16.22
C ARG A 14 -5.96 29.53 -14.84
N GLY A 15 -5.32 28.74 -13.98
CA GLY A 15 -5.86 28.37 -12.67
C GLY A 15 -7.13 27.52 -12.72
N ARG A 16 -7.36 26.82 -13.84
CA ARG A 16 -8.55 25.99 -14.09
C ARG A 16 -8.25 24.49 -14.06
N ALA A 17 -7.05 24.09 -13.62
CA ALA A 17 -6.74 22.68 -13.41
C ALA A 17 -7.42 22.16 -12.15
N GLU A 18 -7.93 20.94 -12.21
CA GLU A 18 -8.57 20.27 -11.08
C GLU A 18 -7.57 19.35 -10.40
N ARG A 19 -7.43 19.43 -9.08
CA ARG A 19 -6.59 18.50 -8.31
C ARG A 19 -7.38 17.26 -7.98
N CYS A 20 -6.87 16.11 -8.40
CA CYS A 20 -7.49 14.81 -8.22
C CYS A 20 -6.65 13.97 -7.23
N LEU A 21 -7.32 13.39 -6.23
CA LEU A 21 -6.73 12.42 -5.31
C LEU A 21 -7.31 11.03 -5.63
N VAL A 22 -6.42 10.06 -5.86
CA VAL A 22 -6.80 8.65 -6.05
C VAL A 22 -6.45 7.86 -4.80
N VAL A 23 -7.48 7.25 -4.21
CA VAL A 23 -7.38 6.41 -3.03
C VAL A 23 -7.96 5.03 -3.34
N GLY A 24 -7.19 3.98 -3.05
CA GLY A 24 -7.70 2.61 -3.17
C GLY A 24 -8.61 2.28 -1.99
N ALA A 25 -9.84 1.87 -2.24
CA ALA A 25 -10.81 1.57 -1.18
C ALA A 25 -10.30 0.49 -0.19
N GLY A 26 -9.49 -0.47 -0.65
CA GLY A 26 -8.88 -1.48 0.21
C GLY A 26 -7.98 -0.91 1.32
N VAL A 27 -7.36 0.26 1.09
CA VAL A 27 -6.48 0.90 2.07
C VAL A 27 -7.25 1.56 3.22
N LEU A 28 -8.50 1.96 3.00
CA LEU A 28 -9.28 2.74 3.96
C LEU A 28 -9.76 1.92 5.15
N ARG A 29 -9.87 0.59 5.01
CA ARG A 29 -10.36 -0.29 6.07
C ARG A 29 -9.47 -0.21 7.31
N GLY A 30 -10.00 0.35 8.40
CA GLY A 30 -9.28 0.52 9.67
C GLY A 30 -8.21 1.61 9.66
N PHE A 31 -8.19 2.45 8.62
CA PHE A 31 -7.24 3.54 8.51
C PHE A 31 -7.72 4.70 9.38
N ARG A 32 -6.88 5.17 10.32
CA ARG A 32 -7.22 6.33 11.16
C ARG A 32 -6.95 7.64 10.44
N VAL A 33 -7.79 8.65 10.66
CA VAL A 33 -7.67 9.97 10.02
C VAL A 33 -6.29 10.61 10.27
N GLY A 34 -5.75 10.55 11.48
CA GLY A 34 -4.43 11.12 11.79
C GLY A 34 -3.31 10.45 10.97
N ALA A 35 -3.35 9.12 10.85
CA ALA A 35 -2.38 8.36 10.05
C ALA A 35 -2.56 8.63 8.54
N LEU A 36 -3.81 8.77 8.08
CA LEU A 36 -4.13 9.15 6.71
C LEU A 36 -3.60 10.54 6.36
N LYS A 37 -3.73 11.53 7.26
CA LYS A 37 -3.15 12.87 7.07
C LYS A 37 -1.65 12.80 6.79
N GLY A 38 -0.92 11.99 7.55
CA GLY A 38 0.52 11.77 7.34
C GLY A 38 0.85 11.20 5.95
N VAL A 39 0.09 10.21 5.48
CA VAL A 39 0.27 9.64 4.13
C VAL A 39 -0.13 10.64 3.04
N LEU A 40 -1.25 11.34 3.20
CA LEU A 40 -1.66 12.38 2.24
C LEU A 40 -0.63 13.50 2.15
N ALA A 41 -0.03 13.91 3.26
CA ALA A 41 1.02 14.91 3.26
C ALA A 41 2.23 14.49 2.43
N HIS A 42 2.58 13.21 2.45
CA HIS A 42 3.63 12.64 1.59
C HIS A 42 3.21 12.68 0.12
N GLU A 43 1.99 12.25 -0.22
CA GLU A 43 1.46 12.29 -1.60
C GLU A 43 1.36 13.74 -2.14
N PHE A 44 1.03 14.71 -1.28
CA PHE A 44 1.06 16.13 -1.63
C PHE A 44 2.48 16.70 -1.73
N GLY A 45 3.43 16.16 -0.95
CA GLY A 45 4.86 16.44 -1.11
C GLY A 45 5.35 16.03 -2.49
N HIS A 46 4.98 14.82 -2.92
CA HIS A 46 5.24 14.31 -4.26
C HIS A 46 4.73 15.27 -5.33
N PHE A 47 3.45 15.63 -5.26
CA PHE A 47 2.81 16.54 -6.20
C PHE A 47 3.51 17.91 -6.25
N LYS A 48 3.83 18.50 -5.10
CA LYS A 48 4.53 19.79 -5.04
C LYS A 48 5.94 19.71 -5.64
N ASN A 49 6.64 18.61 -5.40
CA ASN A 49 8.03 18.43 -5.83
C ASN A 49 8.13 17.83 -7.24
N GLU A 50 7.02 17.42 -7.88
CA GLU A 50 6.98 16.84 -9.23
C GLU A 50 7.41 17.87 -10.29
N ASP A 51 7.04 19.14 -10.11
CA ASP A 51 7.46 20.24 -10.98
C ASP A 51 8.96 20.57 -10.85
N THR A 52 9.59 20.28 -9.71
CA THR A 52 10.98 20.66 -9.43
C THR A 52 12.03 19.59 -9.77
N ALA A 53 11.64 18.32 -9.99
CA ALA A 53 12.59 17.20 -10.06
C ALA A 53 12.74 16.55 -11.46
N GLY A 54 12.09 17.07 -12.50
CA GLY A 54 12.26 16.56 -13.88
C GLY A 54 11.68 15.16 -14.13
N GLY A 55 10.70 14.71 -13.33
CA GLY A 55 10.10 13.37 -13.42
C GLY A 55 9.42 13.08 -14.77
N ALA A 56 8.80 14.08 -15.40
CA ALA A 56 8.24 13.93 -16.75
C ALA A 56 9.33 13.72 -17.82
N SER A 57 10.46 14.43 -17.69
CA SER A 57 11.60 14.31 -18.61
C SER A 57 12.30 12.97 -18.46
N SER A 58 12.47 12.45 -17.24
CA SER A 58 13.11 11.16 -17.00
C SER A 58 12.27 9.98 -17.53
N LEU A 59 10.94 10.04 -17.42
CA LEU A 59 10.03 9.06 -18.00
C LEU A 59 10.09 9.03 -19.54
N SER A 60 10.15 10.21 -20.17
CA SER A 60 10.31 10.32 -21.62
C SER A 60 11.62 9.70 -22.09
N VAL A 61 12.73 10.04 -21.42
CA VAL A 61 14.06 9.46 -21.73
C VAL A 61 14.05 7.94 -21.52
N ARG A 62 13.47 7.45 -20.42
CA ARG A 62 13.34 6.00 -20.17
C ARG A 62 12.56 5.30 -21.29
N ARG A 63 11.45 5.88 -21.75
CA ARG A 63 10.64 5.31 -22.85
C ARG A 63 11.42 5.26 -24.15
N SER A 64 12.10 6.36 -24.51
CA SER A 64 12.94 6.41 -25.72
C SER A 64 14.09 5.40 -25.68
N MET A 65 14.73 5.22 -24.53
CA MET A 65 15.76 4.20 -24.34
C MET A 65 15.21 2.78 -24.51
N LEU A 66 14.06 2.47 -23.89
CA LEU A 66 13.44 1.15 -24.02
C LEU A 66 13.04 0.88 -25.47
N GLN A 67 12.49 1.87 -26.16
CA GLN A 67 12.15 1.75 -27.57
C GLN A 67 13.40 1.51 -28.43
N MET A 68 14.51 2.20 -28.16
CA MET A 68 15.78 1.97 -28.84
C MET A 68 16.32 0.55 -28.60
N LEU A 69 16.26 0.06 -27.36
CA LEU A 69 16.67 -1.31 -27.02
C LEU A 69 15.81 -2.36 -27.73
N VAL A 70 14.49 -2.17 -27.74
CA VAL A 70 13.55 -3.06 -28.45
C VAL A 70 13.85 -3.05 -29.95
N SER A 71 14.08 -1.89 -30.55
CA SER A 71 14.44 -1.77 -31.97
C SER A 71 15.77 -2.48 -32.30
N LEU A 72 16.77 -2.39 -31.42
CA LEU A 72 18.05 -3.11 -31.60
C LEU A 72 17.88 -4.63 -31.52
N ILE A 73 17.01 -5.11 -30.61
CA ILE A 73 16.69 -6.55 -30.51
C ILE A 73 15.96 -7.02 -31.77
N GLN A 74 14.91 -6.32 -32.18
CA GLN A 74 14.11 -6.67 -33.35
C GLN A 74 14.93 -6.60 -34.65
N GLY A 75 15.89 -5.68 -34.74
CA GLY A 75 16.82 -5.57 -35.85
C GLY A 75 17.97 -6.59 -35.85
N GLY A 76 18.00 -7.55 -34.91
CA GLY A 76 19.07 -8.56 -34.80
C GLY A 76 20.42 -7.99 -34.32
N ALA A 77 20.41 -6.75 -33.84
CA ALA A 77 21.60 -6.00 -33.46
C ALA A 77 21.97 -6.16 -31.97
N ALA A 78 21.22 -6.98 -31.22
CA ALA A 78 21.47 -7.33 -29.82
C ALA A 78 22.61 -8.35 -29.67
N ALA A 79 23.79 -8.00 -30.20
CA ALA A 79 24.97 -8.85 -30.19
C ALA A 79 26.04 -8.30 -29.25
N TRP A 80 26.80 -9.19 -28.63
CA TRP A 80 27.87 -8.84 -27.68
C TRP A 80 29.00 -8.01 -28.32
N TYR A 81 29.21 -8.17 -29.64
CA TYR A 81 30.20 -7.42 -30.42
C TYR A 81 29.67 -6.10 -30.99
N ASN A 82 28.37 -5.81 -30.85
CA ASN A 82 27.81 -4.57 -31.36
C ASN A 82 28.04 -3.43 -30.34
N THR A 83 28.89 -2.48 -30.71
CA THR A 83 29.18 -1.28 -29.89
C THR A 83 27.92 -0.49 -29.56
N ALA A 84 26.94 -0.40 -30.47
CA ALA A 84 25.68 0.29 -30.22
C ALA A 84 24.83 -0.43 -29.16
N TRP A 85 24.80 -1.77 -29.16
CA TRP A 85 24.13 -2.57 -28.13
C TRP A 85 24.79 -2.41 -26.76
N PHE A 86 26.13 -2.49 -26.71
CA PHE A 86 26.86 -2.28 -25.47
C PHE A 86 26.66 -0.87 -24.92
N PHE A 87 26.76 0.15 -25.76
CA PHE A 87 26.51 1.53 -25.38
C PHE A 87 25.07 1.71 -24.87
N ALA A 88 24.07 1.23 -25.61
CA ALA A 88 22.66 1.34 -25.25
C ALA A 88 22.36 0.72 -23.88
N THR A 89 22.85 -0.50 -23.65
CA THR A 89 22.61 -1.24 -22.41
C THR A 89 23.34 -0.61 -21.22
N LYS A 90 24.61 -0.21 -21.38
CA LYS A 90 25.37 0.46 -20.31
C LYS A 90 24.84 1.84 -19.98
N TYR A 91 24.51 2.64 -21.00
CA TYR A 91 23.91 3.95 -20.80
C TYR A 91 22.56 3.83 -20.10
N HIS A 92 21.72 2.88 -20.50
CA HIS A 92 20.44 2.61 -19.83
C HIS A 92 20.63 2.22 -18.35
N GLN A 93 21.59 1.34 -18.05
CA GLN A 93 21.90 0.93 -16.67
C GLN A 93 22.32 2.13 -15.80
N VAL A 94 23.25 2.96 -16.28
CA VAL A 94 23.71 4.16 -15.57
C VAL A 94 22.58 5.16 -15.39
N PHE A 95 21.81 5.43 -16.45
CA PHE A 95 20.66 6.32 -16.42
C PHE A 95 19.61 5.87 -15.40
N LEU A 96 19.30 4.57 -15.36
CA LEU A 96 18.40 4.01 -14.35
C LEU A 96 18.96 4.21 -12.96
N ARG A 97 20.22 3.87 -12.70
CA ARG A 97 20.83 4.01 -11.37
C ARG A 97 20.77 5.46 -10.86
N ILE A 98 21.06 6.44 -11.73
CA ILE A 98 20.98 7.86 -11.40
C ILE A 98 19.53 8.29 -11.16
N SER A 99 18.63 7.93 -12.06
CA SER A 99 17.21 8.31 -11.96
C SER A 99 16.52 7.71 -10.74
N GLN A 100 16.85 6.46 -10.39
CA GLN A 100 16.39 5.84 -9.16
C GLN A 100 17.02 6.46 -7.92
N GLY A 101 18.30 6.85 -7.98
CA GLY A 101 18.94 7.64 -6.93
C GLY A 101 18.21 8.95 -6.63
N ALA A 102 17.84 9.70 -7.67
CA ALA A 102 17.06 10.93 -7.54
C ALA A 102 15.65 10.67 -6.97
N SER A 103 14.98 9.61 -7.43
CA SER A 103 13.66 9.19 -6.92
C SER A 103 13.72 8.86 -5.43
N ARG A 104 14.76 8.13 -4.99
CA ARG A 104 14.97 7.81 -3.58
C ARG A 104 15.19 9.05 -2.71
N LEU A 105 15.96 10.03 -3.20
CA LEU A 105 16.15 11.28 -2.47
C LEU A 105 14.83 12.06 -2.36
N LYS A 106 14.05 12.12 -3.44
CA LYS A 106 12.73 12.75 -3.45
C LYS A 106 11.81 12.14 -2.38
N GLU A 107 11.69 10.82 -2.35
CA GLU A 107 10.90 10.11 -1.32
C GLU A 107 11.29 10.50 0.11
N VAL A 108 12.60 10.62 0.40
CA VAL A 108 13.07 11.04 1.74
C VAL A 108 12.71 12.49 2.05
N LEU A 109 12.76 13.38 1.05
CA LEU A 109 12.34 14.78 1.21
C LEU A 109 10.83 14.88 1.44
N ASP A 110 10.03 14.10 0.72
CA ASP A 110 8.58 14.06 0.86
C ASP A 110 8.16 13.47 2.22
N ASP A 111 8.85 12.43 2.68
CA ASP A 111 8.72 11.91 4.05
C ASP A 111 9.00 13.00 5.07
N ARG A 112 10.11 13.73 4.93
CA ARG A 112 10.47 14.80 5.84
C ARG A 112 9.41 15.90 5.87
N TRP A 113 8.84 16.27 4.72
CA TRP A 113 7.73 17.22 4.66
C TRP A 113 6.50 16.71 5.41
N ALA A 114 6.10 15.47 5.17
CA ALA A 114 4.95 14.85 5.84
C ALA A 114 5.13 14.77 7.36
N ILE A 115 6.32 14.34 7.81
CA ILE A 115 6.69 14.22 9.22
C ILE A 115 6.77 15.59 9.89
N THR A 116 7.27 16.61 9.19
CA THR A 116 7.29 17.97 9.75
C THR A 116 5.88 18.54 9.93
N ALA A 117 4.94 18.18 9.04
CA ALA A 117 3.58 18.69 9.08
C ALA A 117 2.67 17.94 10.08
N TYR A 118 2.79 16.62 10.20
CA TYR A 118 1.86 15.77 10.97
C TYR A 118 2.55 14.84 11.97
N GLY A 119 3.87 15.00 12.17
CA GLY A 119 4.68 14.25 13.11
C GLY A 119 5.08 12.84 12.71
N SER A 120 6.05 12.30 13.44
CA SER A 120 6.67 11.01 13.15
C SER A 120 5.73 9.82 13.39
N LYS A 121 4.92 9.85 14.47
CA LYS A 121 4.05 8.72 14.83
C LYS A 121 2.92 8.50 13.82
N PRO A 122 2.14 9.53 13.41
CA PRO A 122 1.09 9.33 12.42
C PRO A 122 1.63 8.91 11.05
N PHE A 123 2.78 9.47 10.64
CA PHE A 123 3.46 9.06 9.41
C PHE A 123 3.83 7.57 9.42
N VAL A 124 4.52 7.09 10.46
CA VAL A 124 4.93 5.68 10.57
C VAL A 124 3.69 4.77 10.61
N ALA A 125 2.68 5.12 11.41
CA ALA A 125 1.45 4.35 11.50
C ALA A 125 0.72 4.25 10.14
N GLY A 126 0.66 5.35 9.39
CA GLY A 126 0.05 5.38 8.07
C GLY A 126 0.85 4.58 7.04
N PHE A 127 2.17 4.70 7.04
CA PHE A 127 3.05 3.96 6.14
C PHE A 127 2.97 2.44 6.37
N GLU A 128 3.07 2.00 7.64
CA GLU A 128 2.89 0.59 8.01
C GLU A 128 1.49 0.07 7.64
N HIS A 129 0.45 0.91 7.82
CA HIS A 129 -0.92 0.57 7.45
C HIS A 129 -1.09 0.37 5.95
N VAL A 130 -0.54 1.24 5.11
CA VAL A 130 -0.62 1.12 3.64
C VAL A 130 0.03 -0.19 3.18
N ILE A 131 1.24 -0.50 3.67
CA ILE A 131 1.95 -1.75 3.33
C ILE A 131 1.11 -2.96 3.73
N ARG A 132 0.61 -2.97 4.98
CA ARG A 132 -0.24 -4.05 5.49
C ARG A 132 -1.50 -4.24 4.66
N ARG A 133 -2.21 -3.14 4.35
CA ARG A 133 -3.46 -3.21 3.59
C ARG A 133 -3.24 -3.67 2.17
N SER A 134 -2.12 -3.33 1.51
CA SER A 134 -1.81 -3.85 0.18
C SER A 134 -1.76 -5.37 0.19
N ILE A 135 -0.95 -5.94 1.09
CA ILE A 135 -0.78 -7.40 1.22
C ILE A 135 -2.09 -8.10 1.58
N GLU A 136 -2.79 -7.60 2.60
CA GLU A 136 -4.05 -8.20 3.04
C GLU A 136 -5.15 -8.09 1.97
N HIS A 137 -5.21 -6.97 1.24
CA HIS A 137 -6.19 -6.75 0.19
C HIS A 137 -5.94 -7.65 -1.02
N ASP A 138 -4.68 -7.77 -1.47
CA ASP A 138 -4.30 -8.62 -2.60
C ASP A 138 -4.63 -10.08 -2.31
N ALA A 139 -4.24 -10.59 -1.14
CA ALA A 139 -4.55 -11.95 -0.72
C ALA A 139 -6.06 -12.20 -0.64
N TYR A 140 -6.81 -11.23 -0.10
CA TYR A 140 -8.27 -11.32 0.03
C TYR A 140 -8.99 -11.30 -1.33
N VAL A 141 -8.61 -10.38 -2.22
CA VAL A 141 -9.20 -10.27 -3.57
C VAL A 141 -8.88 -11.52 -4.37
N GLN A 142 -7.65 -12.01 -4.32
CA GLN A 142 -7.25 -13.24 -4.98
C GLN A 142 -8.14 -14.42 -4.52
N ARG A 143 -8.28 -14.65 -3.22
CA ARG A 143 -9.15 -15.72 -2.69
C ARG A 143 -10.61 -15.55 -3.07
N THR A 144 -11.10 -14.32 -3.04
CA THR A 144 -12.49 -14.02 -3.42
C THR A 144 -12.75 -14.34 -4.89
N VAL A 145 -11.88 -13.88 -5.79
CA VAL A 145 -12.02 -14.12 -7.23
C VAL A 145 -11.85 -15.60 -7.57
N GLU A 146 -10.89 -16.29 -6.96
CA GLU A 146 -10.69 -17.74 -7.11
C GLU A 146 -11.95 -18.52 -6.71
N GLU A 147 -12.53 -18.22 -5.55
CA GLU A 147 -13.72 -18.91 -5.04
C GLU A 147 -14.97 -18.62 -5.89
N VAL A 148 -15.24 -17.35 -6.16
CA VAL A 148 -16.42 -16.94 -6.94
C VAL A 148 -16.37 -17.53 -8.35
N THR A 149 -15.19 -17.56 -8.97
CA THR A 149 -15.02 -18.13 -10.31
C THR A 149 -15.14 -19.66 -10.29
N SER A 150 -14.45 -20.34 -9.37
CA SER A 150 -14.45 -21.82 -9.32
C SER A 150 -15.81 -22.41 -8.96
N LYS A 151 -16.56 -21.75 -8.07
CA LYS A 151 -17.90 -22.19 -7.64
C LYS A 151 -19.04 -21.58 -8.44
N ASN A 152 -18.72 -20.69 -9.39
CA ASN A 152 -19.69 -19.94 -10.18
C ASN A 152 -20.72 -19.19 -9.31
N TYR A 153 -20.24 -18.60 -8.21
CA TYR A 153 -21.07 -17.82 -7.30
C TYR A 153 -21.33 -16.43 -7.85
N ALA A 154 -22.42 -15.82 -7.35
CA ALA A 154 -22.73 -14.44 -7.67
C ALA A 154 -22.07 -13.50 -6.64
N LEU A 155 -21.23 -12.59 -7.10
CA LEU A 155 -20.57 -11.60 -6.26
C LEU A 155 -21.48 -10.37 -6.10
N ALA A 156 -21.90 -10.08 -4.88
CA ALA A 156 -22.68 -8.89 -4.54
C ALA A 156 -21.78 -7.66 -4.33
N ASN A 157 -20.78 -7.78 -3.46
CA ASN A 157 -19.85 -6.71 -3.10
C ASN A 157 -18.50 -7.34 -2.75
N LEU A 158 -17.45 -6.95 -3.48
CA LEU A 158 -16.09 -7.46 -3.30
C LEU A 158 -15.56 -7.14 -1.90
N PHE A 159 -15.87 -5.98 -1.34
CA PHE A 159 -15.28 -5.47 -0.11
C PHE A 159 -15.90 -6.07 1.17
N THR A 160 -17.09 -6.65 1.06
CA THR A 160 -17.82 -7.28 2.18
C THR A 160 -17.97 -8.79 2.04
N TYR A 161 -17.57 -9.35 0.89
CA TYR A 161 -17.58 -10.80 0.70
C TYR A 161 -16.72 -11.50 1.76
N VAL A 162 -17.04 -12.74 2.10
CA VAL A 162 -16.21 -13.53 3.00
C VAL A 162 -16.03 -14.88 2.33
N PRO A 163 -14.85 -15.17 1.76
CA PRO A 163 -14.59 -16.49 1.20
C PRO A 163 -14.67 -17.55 2.30
N GLU A 164 -15.09 -18.76 1.94
CA GLU A 164 -15.20 -19.89 2.86
C GLU A 164 -13.84 -20.20 3.50
N THR A 165 -12.77 -20.07 2.72
CA THR A 165 -11.39 -20.16 3.19
C THR A 165 -10.73 -18.78 3.08
N PRO A 166 -10.80 -17.95 4.13
CA PRO A 166 -10.14 -16.65 4.13
C PRO A 166 -8.62 -16.80 4.09
N PRO A 167 -7.89 -15.77 3.60
CA PRO A 167 -6.44 -15.73 3.69
C PRO A 167 -5.96 -15.97 5.12
N ASP A 168 -4.89 -16.75 5.27
CA ASP A 168 -4.28 -17.00 6.57
C ASP A 168 -3.68 -15.69 7.11
N ALA A 169 -4.15 -15.27 8.28
CA ALA A 169 -3.69 -14.04 8.94
C ALA A 169 -2.21 -14.13 9.35
N GLY A 170 -1.72 -15.32 9.71
CA GLY A 170 -0.32 -15.57 10.02
C GLY A 170 0.59 -15.49 8.79
N GLU A 171 0.13 -15.96 7.64
CA GLU A 171 0.84 -15.78 6.36
C GLU A 171 0.88 -14.30 5.98
N CYS A 172 -0.24 -13.58 6.11
CA CYS A 172 -0.28 -12.15 5.87
C CYS A 172 0.67 -11.39 6.81
N ASP A 173 0.66 -11.69 8.11
CA ASP A 173 1.57 -11.07 9.08
C ASP A 173 3.04 -11.37 8.78
N LYS A 174 3.36 -12.57 8.27
CA LYS A 174 4.71 -12.92 7.82
C LYS A 174 5.11 -12.08 6.61
N ALA A 175 4.26 -12.02 5.58
CA ALA A 175 4.51 -11.22 4.38
C ALA A 175 4.66 -9.73 4.70
N VAL A 176 3.89 -9.20 5.66
CA VAL A 176 4.03 -7.82 6.13
C VAL A 176 5.38 -7.58 6.78
N ARG A 177 5.85 -8.49 7.64
CA ARG A 177 7.19 -8.38 8.23
C ARG A 177 8.28 -8.43 7.16
N GLU A 178 8.20 -9.37 6.24
CA GLU A 178 9.15 -9.50 5.13
C GLU A 178 9.19 -8.23 4.27
N ALA A 179 8.03 -7.65 3.95
CA ALA A 179 7.95 -6.41 3.20
C ALA A 179 8.58 -5.21 3.95
N LEU A 180 8.36 -5.13 5.27
CA LEU A 180 8.94 -4.07 6.11
C LEU A 180 10.45 -4.22 6.30
N GLU A 181 10.95 -5.46 6.37
CA GLU A 181 12.35 -5.80 6.65
C GLU A 181 13.20 -6.01 5.38
N ARG A 182 12.58 -5.94 4.19
CA ARG A 182 13.27 -6.14 2.91
C ARG A 182 14.47 -5.20 2.74
N GLU A 183 15.59 -5.78 2.31
CA GLU A 183 16.80 -5.05 1.97
C GLU A 183 16.65 -4.23 0.68
N ALA A 184 17.48 -3.19 0.53
CA ALA A 184 17.45 -2.32 -0.65
C ALA A 184 17.95 -3.04 -1.91
N ASP A 185 17.28 -2.82 -3.03
CA ASP A 185 17.79 -3.16 -4.37
C ASP A 185 18.38 -1.90 -5.05
N GLU A 186 19.40 -2.07 -5.89
CA GLU A 186 20.03 -0.96 -6.62
C GLU A 186 19.05 -0.21 -7.53
N TYR A 187 18.07 -0.93 -8.08
CA TYR A 187 17.07 -0.44 -9.03
C TYR A 187 15.76 -0.02 -8.37
N ASP A 188 15.65 -0.10 -7.04
CA ASP A 188 14.50 0.39 -6.31
C ASP A 188 14.35 1.91 -6.48
N SER A 189 13.15 2.34 -6.91
CA SER A 189 12.79 3.77 -6.98
C SER A 189 12.55 4.39 -5.60
N HIS A 190 12.30 3.56 -4.59
CA HIS A 190 12.01 3.98 -3.22
C HIS A 190 13.08 3.43 -2.25
N PRO A 191 13.45 4.17 -1.20
CA PRO A 191 14.26 3.60 -0.12
C PRO A 191 13.52 2.43 0.55
N PRO A 192 14.24 1.45 1.12
CA PRO A 192 13.60 0.32 1.79
C PRO A 192 12.72 0.79 2.97
N PRO A 193 11.58 0.13 3.24
CA PRO A 193 10.62 0.56 4.26
C PRO A 193 11.24 0.76 5.65
N LYS A 194 12.07 -0.19 6.09
CA LYS A 194 12.82 -0.10 7.36
C LYS A 194 13.59 1.21 7.48
N LYS A 195 14.29 1.63 6.42
CA LYS A 195 15.09 2.85 6.45
C LYS A 195 14.23 4.11 6.58
N ARG A 196 13.10 4.16 5.88
CA ARG A 196 12.16 5.29 5.96
C ARG A 196 11.58 5.42 7.38
N ILE A 197 11.22 4.29 7.99
CA ILE A 197 10.71 4.23 9.36
C ILE A 197 11.79 4.66 10.36
N GLU A 198 13.03 4.19 10.20
CA GLU A 198 14.17 4.62 11.04
C GLU A 198 14.42 6.13 10.95
N LEU A 199 14.44 6.69 9.74
CA LEU A 199 14.59 8.13 9.53
C LEU A 199 13.45 8.91 10.17
N ALA A 200 12.20 8.44 10.02
CA ALA A 200 11.04 9.08 10.62
C ALA A 200 11.10 9.08 12.16
N ARG A 201 11.52 7.96 12.75
CA ARG A 201 11.70 7.85 14.21
C ARG A 201 12.84 8.73 14.71
N ALA A 202 13.93 8.84 13.94
CA ALA A 202 15.07 9.68 14.27
C ALA A 202 14.75 11.19 14.23
N LEU A 203 13.86 11.63 13.33
CA LEU A 203 13.39 13.02 13.30
C LEU A 203 12.60 13.41 14.55
N HIS A 204 11.92 12.44 15.18
CA HIS A 204 11.22 12.59 16.46
C HIS A 204 10.31 13.84 16.53
N VAL A 205 9.60 14.15 15.45
CA VAL A 205 8.67 15.29 15.44
C VAL A 205 7.41 14.87 16.16
N GLU A 206 7.11 15.54 17.27
CA GLU A 206 5.89 15.32 18.03
C GLU A 206 4.68 15.84 17.26
N HIS A 207 3.57 15.11 17.35
CA HIS A 207 2.27 15.54 16.85
C HIS A 207 1.32 15.65 18.02
N THR A 208 0.67 16.80 18.14
CA THR A 208 -0.47 16.93 19.07
C THR A 208 -1.69 16.40 18.34
N SER A 209 -2.23 15.27 18.81
CA SER A 209 -3.43 14.68 18.23
C SER A 209 -4.56 15.70 18.17
N GLU A 210 -5.12 15.89 16.98
CA GLU A 210 -6.23 16.80 16.77
C GLU A 210 -7.57 16.09 16.99
N PRO A 211 -8.64 16.82 17.38
CA PRO A 211 -9.97 16.25 17.44
C PRO A 211 -10.35 15.56 16.14
N GLY A 212 -10.69 14.27 16.23
CA GLY A 212 -11.11 13.47 15.09
C GLY A 212 -10.01 12.69 14.37
N ASP A 213 -8.75 12.78 14.81
CA ASP A 213 -7.64 11.96 14.27
C ASP A 213 -7.86 10.45 14.48
N ASP A 214 -8.60 10.08 15.54
CA ASP A 214 -8.93 8.69 15.87
C ASP A 214 -10.12 8.13 15.08
N ARG A 215 -10.82 8.94 14.28
CA ARG A 215 -11.95 8.47 13.46
C ARG A 215 -11.48 7.50 12.37
N ASP A 216 -12.39 6.64 11.91
CA ASP A 216 -12.11 5.81 10.74
C ASP A 216 -12.15 6.69 9.48
N ALA A 217 -11.18 6.53 8.59
CA ALA A 217 -11.09 7.29 7.35
C ALA A 217 -12.30 7.07 6.44
N TRP A 218 -13.00 5.95 6.55
CA TRP A 218 -14.27 5.73 5.85
C TRP A 218 -15.35 6.74 6.24
N GLU A 219 -15.29 7.33 7.43
CA GLU A 219 -16.23 8.37 7.87
C GLU A 219 -16.05 9.70 7.12
N LEU A 220 -14.95 9.86 6.37
CA LEU A 220 -14.73 11.02 5.51
C LEU A 220 -15.46 10.91 4.17
N LEU A 221 -15.97 9.73 3.82
CA LEU A 221 -16.62 9.47 2.53
C LEU A 221 -18.12 9.25 2.72
N ASP A 222 -18.89 9.94 1.89
CA ASP A 222 -20.33 9.72 1.81
C ASP A 222 -20.65 8.41 1.08
N ASP A 223 -21.76 7.76 1.46
CA ASP A 223 -22.31 6.58 0.77
C ASP A 223 -21.28 5.47 0.50
N ARG A 224 -20.67 4.94 1.58
CA ARG A 224 -19.75 3.81 1.51
C ARG A 224 -20.32 2.62 0.73
N ASP A 225 -21.56 2.23 1.01
CA ASP A 225 -22.18 1.06 0.39
C ASP A 225 -22.33 1.25 -1.14
N GLY A 226 -22.73 2.45 -1.59
CA GLY A 226 -22.80 2.78 -3.00
C GLY A 226 -21.43 2.84 -3.67
N LEU A 227 -20.40 3.36 -2.98
CA LEU A 227 -19.02 3.36 -3.48
C LEU A 227 -18.47 1.95 -3.68
N GLU A 228 -18.60 1.09 -2.67
CA GLU A 228 -18.16 -0.31 -2.74
C GLU A 228 -18.88 -1.08 -3.85
N ALA A 229 -20.18 -0.83 -4.06
CA ALA A 229 -20.93 -1.44 -5.15
C ALA A 229 -20.38 -1.03 -6.53
N ARG A 230 -20.19 0.29 -6.77
CA ARG A 230 -19.64 0.80 -8.04
C ARG A 230 -18.23 0.29 -8.31
N LEU A 231 -17.39 0.22 -7.27
CA LEU A 231 -16.04 -0.33 -7.39
C LEU A 231 -16.07 -1.82 -7.68
N THR A 232 -17.01 -2.57 -7.09
CA THR A 232 -17.19 -3.99 -7.40
C THR A 232 -17.59 -4.19 -8.87
N ASP A 233 -18.53 -3.38 -9.39
CA ASP A 233 -18.89 -3.42 -10.81
C ASP A 233 -17.67 -3.21 -11.69
N ARG A 234 -16.85 -2.20 -11.39
CA ARG A 234 -15.64 -1.92 -12.18
C ARG A 234 -14.62 -3.06 -12.16
N VAL A 235 -14.48 -3.77 -11.04
CA VAL A 235 -13.61 -4.95 -10.96
C VAL A 235 -14.20 -6.10 -11.79
N CYS A 236 -15.50 -6.34 -11.71
CA CYS A 236 -16.15 -7.37 -12.53
C CYS A 236 -15.99 -7.10 -14.04
N ASP A 237 -16.17 -5.86 -14.48
CA ASP A 237 -15.95 -5.46 -15.87
C ASP A 237 -14.50 -5.71 -16.30
N ALA A 238 -13.54 -5.30 -15.48
CA ALA A 238 -12.11 -5.49 -15.78
C ALA A 238 -11.71 -6.97 -15.84
N VAL A 239 -12.29 -7.82 -14.99
CA VAL A 239 -12.05 -9.27 -15.04
C VAL A 239 -12.62 -9.87 -16.31
N ALA A 240 -13.82 -9.45 -16.72
CA ALA A 240 -14.44 -9.91 -17.97
C ALA A 240 -13.61 -9.49 -19.20
N GLU A 241 -13.15 -8.24 -19.24
CA GLU A 241 -12.34 -7.71 -20.35
C GLU A 241 -10.97 -8.39 -20.48
N ASN A 242 -10.27 -8.61 -19.37
CA ASN A 242 -8.87 -9.08 -19.39
C ASN A 242 -8.70 -10.60 -19.35
N HIS A 243 -9.69 -11.31 -18.81
CA HIS A 243 -9.57 -12.76 -18.58
C HIS A 243 -10.67 -13.58 -19.26
N ALA A 244 -11.60 -12.95 -19.98
CA ALA A 244 -12.78 -13.59 -20.57
C ALA A 244 -13.62 -14.39 -19.54
N VAL A 245 -13.52 -14.04 -18.26
CA VAL A 245 -14.28 -14.64 -17.15
C VAL A 245 -15.40 -13.69 -16.74
N VAL A 246 -16.65 -14.13 -16.87
CA VAL A 246 -17.81 -13.33 -16.46
C VAL A 246 -18.16 -13.66 -15.00
N LEU A 247 -17.89 -12.72 -14.10
CA LEU A 247 -18.34 -12.83 -12.71
C LEU A 247 -19.84 -12.51 -12.63
N ARG A 248 -20.64 -13.47 -12.18
CA ARG A 248 -22.09 -13.26 -12.01
C ARG A 248 -22.33 -12.23 -10.91
N ARG A 249 -23.24 -11.28 -11.14
CA ARG A 249 -23.62 -10.29 -10.11
C ARG A 249 -24.83 -10.80 -9.32
N ALA A 250 -24.79 -10.62 -8.00
CA ALA A 250 -25.95 -10.82 -7.14
C ALA A 250 -26.73 -9.50 -7.00
N ALA A 251 -28.06 -9.56 -7.00
CA ALA A 251 -28.89 -8.39 -6.68
C ALA A 251 -28.58 -7.89 -5.26
N LYS A 252 -28.60 -6.56 -5.06
CA LYS A 252 -28.30 -5.88 -3.78
C LYS A 252 -29.03 -6.55 -2.60
N GLN A 253 -28.37 -7.42 -1.85
CA GLN A 253 -28.88 -7.89 -0.57
C GLN A 253 -28.42 -6.95 0.53
N HIS A 254 -29.38 -6.24 1.12
CA HIS A 254 -29.19 -5.33 2.25
C HIS A 254 -28.56 -6.11 3.42
N SER A 255 -27.26 -5.90 3.64
CA SER A 255 -26.37 -6.70 4.48
C SER A 255 -26.51 -6.38 5.97
N GLN A 256 -27.72 -6.56 6.53
CA GLN A 256 -27.93 -6.44 7.97
C GLN A 256 -27.62 -7.72 8.77
N ARG A 257 -27.50 -8.89 8.12
CA ARG A 257 -27.36 -10.18 8.84
C ARG A 257 -25.94 -10.65 9.12
N LEU A 258 -24.89 -10.05 8.56
CA LEU A 258 -23.50 -10.53 8.70
C LEU A 258 -22.62 -9.70 9.65
N ARG A 259 -23.05 -8.50 10.05
CA ARG A 259 -22.34 -7.66 11.05
C ARG A 259 -22.17 -8.36 12.41
N ALA A 260 -23.12 -9.21 12.81
CA ALA A 260 -23.08 -9.91 14.09
C ALA A 260 -22.08 -11.09 14.13
N ALA A 261 -21.82 -11.73 12.99
CA ALA A 261 -20.87 -12.84 12.90
C ALA A 261 -19.42 -12.32 12.84
N PHE A 262 -19.19 -11.23 12.11
CA PHE A 262 -17.85 -10.66 11.90
C PHE A 262 -17.23 -10.07 13.19
N LEU A 263 -18.04 -9.40 14.03
CA LEU A 263 -17.57 -8.88 15.33
C LEU A 263 -17.19 -10.00 16.32
N ARG A 264 -17.82 -11.18 16.22
CA ARG A 264 -17.50 -12.32 17.12
C ARG A 264 -16.17 -12.97 16.79
N VAL A 265 -15.87 -13.22 15.51
CA VAL A 265 -14.64 -13.93 15.10
C VAL A 265 -13.37 -13.14 15.42
N PHE A 266 -13.41 -11.80 15.26
CA PHE A 266 -12.25 -10.95 15.59
C PHE A 266 -12.14 -10.60 17.09
N ALA A 267 -13.25 -10.51 17.83
CA ALA A 267 -13.19 -10.31 19.28
C ALA A 267 -12.62 -11.54 20.02
N THR A 268 -12.92 -12.76 19.56
CA THR A 268 -12.38 -13.99 20.15
C THR A 268 -10.88 -14.17 19.92
N GLY A 269 -10.32 -13.62 18.83
CA GLY A 269 -8.87 -13.60 18.58
C GLY A 269 -8.09 -12.70 19.56
N ARG A 270 -8.74 -11.68 20.13
CA ARG A 270 -8.13 -10.77 21.13
C ARG A 270 -8.22 -11.33 22.55
N ALA A 271 -9.29 -12.06 22.88
CA ALA A 271 -9.46 -12.68 24.20
C ALA A 271 -8.48 -13.85 24.46
N SER A 272 -8.15 -14.63 23.42
CA SER A 272 -7.19 -15.74 23.53
C SER A 272 -5.76 -15.28 23.85
N ARG A 273 -5.37 -14.06 23.44
CA ARG A 273 -4.04 -13.49 23.71
C ARG A 273 -3.86 -12.95 25.14
N HIS A 274 -4.93 -12.66 25.87
CA HIS A 274 -4.82 -12.24 27.28
C HIS A 274 -4.74 -13.43 28.25
N ALA A 275 -5.35 -14.57 27.92
CA ALA A 275 -5.32 -15.76 28.78
C ALA A 275 -3.93 -16.44 28.81
N SER A 276 -3.19 -16.41 27.69
CA SER A 276 -1.86 -17.05 27.59
C SER A 276 -0.74 -16.27 28.30
N VAL A 277 -0.88 -14.95 28.45
CA VAL A 277 0.11 -14.11 29.15
C VAL A 277 -0.04 -14.21 30.68
N THR A 278 -1.24 -14.46 31.20
CA THR A 278 -1.46 -14.63 32.65
C THR A 278 -1.08 -16.02 33.18
N SER A 279 -1.02 -17.05 32.34
CA SER A 279 -0.63 -18.41 32.75
C SER A 279 0.88 -18.62 32.91
N SER A 280 1.70 -17.79 32.25
CA SER A 280 3.17 -17.90 32.30
C SER A 280 3.79 -17.31 33.58
N ARG A 281 3.06 -16.48 34.32
CA ARG A 281 3.57 -15.78 35.52
C ARG A 281 3.36 -16.51 36.85
N LYS A 282 2.74 -17.70 36.85
CA LYS A 282 2.46 -18.49 38.07
C LYS A 282 3.36 -19.72 38.27
N SER A 283 4.30 -20.02 37.37
CA SER A 283 5.17 -21.21 37.47
C SER A 283 6.60 -20.96 37.96
N SER A 284 6.94 -19.75 38.44
CA SER A 284 8.30 -19.40 38.86
C SER A 284 8.45 -18.99 40.34
N SER A 285 7.56 -19.44 41.22
CA SER A 285 7.67 -19.22 42.67
C SER A 285 7.42 -20.49 43.49
N SER A 286 8.25 -21.50 43.30
CA SER A 286 8.39 -22.61 44.25
C SER A 286 9.67 -23.36 43.90
N THR A 287 10.75 -23.13 44.66
CA THR A 287 11.79 -24.10 45.06
C THR A 287 13.04 -23.35 45.54
N ARG A 288 13.13 -23.07 46.85
CA ARG A 288 14.34 -23.26 47.69
C ARG A 288 14.13 -22.67 49.09
N ALA A 289 13.78 -23.53 50.03
CA ALA A 289 14.03 -23.34 51.46
C ALA A 289 14.32 -24.73 52.07
N ARG A 290 15.26 -24.77 53.04
CA ARG A 290 15.98 -25.92 53.67
C ARG A 290 17.30 -26.25 52.96
N SER A 291 18.45 -26.39 53.60
CA SER A 291 18.92 -26.58 54.99
C SER A 291 20.45 -26.28 54.95
N THR A 292 21.11 -25.67 55.93
CA THR A 292 21.83 -26.28 57.09
C THR A 292 22.54 -25.13 57.84
N ALA A 293 22.38 -24.93 59.15
CA ALA A 293 23.02 -25.63 60.27
C ALA A 293 24.54 -25.38 60.38
N MET A 294 24.94 -24.35 61.13
CA MET A 294 25.85 -24.34 62.30
C MET A 294 26.15 -22.90 62.71
#